data_AF-A0AAZ3PEW6-F1
#
_entry.id   AF-A0AAZ3PEW6-F1
#
_cell.length_a   1.000
_cell.length_b   1.000
_cell.length_c   1.000
_cell.angle_alpha   90.00
_cell.angle_beta   90.00
_cell.angle_gamma   90.00
#
_symmetry.space_group_name_H-M   'P 1'
#
loop_
_entity.id
_entity.type
_entity.pdbx_description
1 polymer ?
#
loop_
_entity_poly.entity_id
_entity_poly.type
_entity_poly.pdbx_seq_one_letter_code
_entity_poly.pdbx_strand_id
1 'polypeptide(L)' 'MFQINRICCIGAGYVGGPTCSVIAHMCPEIHVTVVDVNESRINAWNSDTLPIYEVPYHTHTHTQVTHTHTHR' A
#
# COMPACT_ATOMS: atom_id res chain seq x y z
N MET A 1 4.81 -26.58 7.42
CA MET A 1 4.85 -25.19 7.89
C MET A 1 3.93 -24.36 7.01
N PHE A 2 3.20 -23.41 7.61
CA PHE A 2 2.36 -22.47 6.88
C PHE A 2 3.19 -21.27 6.44
N GLN A 3 2.90 -20.73 5.26
CA GLN A 3 3.54 -19.54 4.69
C GLN A 3 2.44 -18.55 4.29
N ILE A 4 2.70 -17.27 4.50
CA ILE A 4 1.80 -16.20 4.07
C ILE A 4 2.31 -15.71 2.72
N ASN A 5 1.44 -15.72 1.71
CA ASN A 5 1.78 -15.31 0.34
C ASN A 5 0.96 -14.10 -0.11
N ARG A 6 -0.10 -13.75 0.64
CA ARG A 6 -1.04 -12.68 0.31
C ARG A 6 -1.49 -11.96 1.58
N ILE A 7 -1.45 -10.65 1.54
CA ILE A 7 -1.94 -9.76 2.61
C ILE A 7 -2.99 -8.83 2.00
N CYS A 8 -4.10 -8.64 2.72
CA CYS A 8 -5.11 -7.64 2.40
C CYS A 8 -5.22 -6.67 3.58
N CYS A 9 -5.06 -5.38 3.33
CA CYS A 9 -5.21 -4.32 4.31
C CYS A 9 -6.44 -3.48 3.98
N ILE A 10 -7.37 -3.39 4.93
CA ILE A 10 -8.55 -2.54 4.82
C ILE A 10 -8.25 -1.20 5.52
N GLY A 11 -8.10 -0.14 4.73
CA GLY A 11 -7.79 1.22 5.15
C GLY A 11 -6.47 1.71 4.56
N ALA A 12 -6.53 2.57 3.54
CA ALA A 12 -5.36 3.15 2.87
C ALA A 12 -4.90 4.48 3.51
N GLY A 13 -5.03 4.58 4.83
CA GLY A 13 -4.68 5.78 5.59
C GLY A 13 -3.21 5.82 6.02
N TYR A 14 -2.92 6.69 7.00
CA TYR A 14 -1.58 6.94 7.56
C TYR A 14 -0.87 5.69 8.07
N VAL A 15 -1.62 4.73 8.60
CA VAL A 15 -1.04 3.48 9.11
C VAL A 15 -0.99 2.42 8.02
N GLY A 16 -2.15 2.11 7.43
CA GLY A 16 -2.29 0.98 6.52
C GLY A 16 -1.46 1.12 5.24
N GLY A 17 -1.45 2.31 4.63
CA GLY A 17 -0.68 2.59 3.41
C GLY A 17 0.82 2.38 3.61
N PRO A 18 1.51 3.22 4.42
CA PRO A 18 2.95 3.11 4.66
C PRO A 18 3.38 1.74 5.19
N THR A 19 2.63 1.14 6.12
CA THR A 19 2.95 -0.21 6.66
C THR A 19 2.95 -1.25 5.54
N CYS A 20 1.93 -1.26 4.70
CA CYS A 20 1.81 -2.22 3.61
C CYS A 20 2.82 -1.97 2.49
N SER A 21 3.16 -0.71 2.22
CA SER A 21 4.23 -0.35 1.29
C SER A 21 5.59 -0.90 1.74
N VAL A 22 5.90 -0.82 3.04
CA VAL A 22 7.14 -1.39 3.59
C VAL A 22 7.12 -2.92 3.52
N ILE A 23 6.00 -3.58 3.83
CA ILE A 23 5.89 -5.05 3.73
C ILE A 23 6.11 -5.49 2.28
N ALA A 24 5.48 -4.85 1.30
CA ALA A 24 5.66 -5.17 -0.11
C ALA A 24 7.11 -4.96 -0.59
N HIS A 25 7.79 -3.94 -0.04
CA HIS A 25 9.20 -3.67 -0.35
C HIS A 25 10.16 -4.71 0.23
N MET A 26 9.96 -5.07 1.50
CA MET A 26 10.85 -5.95 2.25
C MET A 26 10.58 -7.45 2.01
N CYS A 27 9.37 -7.79 1.58
CA CYS A 27 8.91 -9.16 1.35
C CYS A 27 8.32 -9.29 -0.07
N PRO A 28 9.17 -9.24 -1.13
CA PRO A 28 8.70 -9.23 -2.52
C PRO A 28 7.95 -10.51 -2.95
N GLU A 29 8.06 -11.60 -2.19
CA GLU A 29 7.32 -12.84 -2.37
C GLU A 29 5.86 -12.76 -1.89
N ILE A 30 5.50 -11.72 -1.12
CA ILE A 30 4.16 -11.52 -0.57
C ILE A 30 3.42 -10.46 -1.39
N HIS A 31 2.23 -10.83 -1.88
CA HIS A 31 1.34 -9.90 -2.59
C HIS A 31 0.50 -9.10 -1.59
N VAL A 32 0.63 -7.77 -1.57
CA VAL A 32 0.00 -6.91 -0.54
C VAL A 32 -1.03 -5.96 -1.15
N THR A 33 -2.32 -6.31 -1.04
CA THR A 33 -3.43 -5.48 -1.52
C THR A 33 -3.90 -4.53 -0.42
N VAL A 34 -3.93 -3.21 -0.68
CA VAL A 34 -4.54 -2.23 0.22
C VAL A 34 -5.84 -1.73 -0.42
N VAL A 35 -6.93 -1.74 0.34
CA VAL A 35 -8.27 -1.32 -0.11
C VAL A 35 -8.83 -0.23 0.80
N ASP A 36 -9.63 0.67 0.27
CA ASP A 36 -10.31 1.73 1.00
C ASP A 36 -11.64 2.04 0.30
N VAL A 37 -12.65 2.51 1.05
CA VAL A 37 -13.93 2.94 0.49
C VAL A 37 -13.81 4.28 -0.26
N ASN A 38 -12.80 5.07 0.09
CA ASN A 38 -12.53 6.35 -0.56
C ASN A 38 -11.78 6.14 -1.87
N GLU A 39 -12.53 6.13 -2.98
CA GLU A 39 -11.97 5.97 -4.33
C GLU A 39 -10.90 7.01 -4.66
N SER A 40 -11.12 8.28 -4.34
CA SER A 40 -10.13 9.34 -4.57
C SER A 40 -8.81 9.09 -3.85
N ARG A 41 -8.86 8.50 -2.65
CA ARG A 41 -7.66 8.10 -1.89
C ARG A 41 -6.93 6.96 -2.58
N ILE A 42 -7.65 5.95 -3.08
CA ILE A 42 -7.05 4.85 -3.85
C ILE A 42 -6.44 5.37 -5.16
N ASN A 43 -7.13 6.26 -5.86
CA ASN A 43 -6.63 6.89 -7.08
C ASN A 43 -5.35 7.70 -6.80
N ALA A 44 -5.28 8.42 -5.68
CA ALA A 44 -4.07 9.13 -5.28
C ALA A 44 -2.90 8.17 -4.99
N TRP A 45 -3.14 7.05 -4.30
CA TRP A 45 -2.13 6.00 -4.09
C TRP A 45 -1.62 5.38 -5.39
N ASN A 46 -2.45 5.35 -6.43
CA ASN A 46 -2.12 4.86 -7.77
C ASN A 46 -1.57 5.94 -8.72
N SER A 47 -1.27 7.13 -8.19
CA SER A 47 -0.74 8.26 -8.96
C SER A 47 0.66 8.63 -8.52
N ASP A 48 1.31 9.53 -9.24
CA ASP A 48 2.60 10.11 -8.85
C ASP A 48 2.49 11.03 -7.61
N THR A 49 1.27 11.39 -7.19
CA THR A 49 1.01 12.25 -6.03
C THR A 49 0.31 11.45 -4.93
N LEU A 50 1.09 10.96 -3.97
CA LEU A 50 0.57 10.18 -2.85
C LEU A 50 -0.34 11.03 -1.94
N PRO A 51 -1.41 10.43 -1.37
CA PRO A 51 -2.36 11.16 -0.52
C PRO A 51 -1.80 11.51 0.86
N ILE A 52 -0.60 11.02 1.20
CA ILE A 52 0.05 11.19 2.49
C ILE A 52 1.51 11.60 2.24
N TYR A 53 1.91 12.70 2.85
CA TYR A 53 3.30 13.10 2.94
C TYR A 53 3.87 12.60 4.26
N GLU A 54 4.76 11.61 4.19
CA GLU A 54 5.56 11.18 5.33
C GLU A 54 6.90 11.91 5.30
N VAL A 55 7.31 12.46 6.44
CA VAL A 55 8.64 13.06 6.56
C VAL A 55 9.70 11.96 6.41
N PRO A 56 10.67 12.11 5.49
CA PRO A 56 11.68 11.10 5.29
C PRO A 56 12.64 11.11 6.48
N TYR A 57 12.42 10.21 7.43
CA TYR A 57 13.55 9.65 8.15
C TYR A 57 14.30 8.79 7.12
N HIS A 58 15.22 9.43 6.39
CA HIS A 58 16.20 8.81 5.48
C HIS A 58 15.64 7.83 4.43
N THR A 59 15.27 8.41 3.27
CA THR A 59 15.49 7.87 1.90
C THR A 59 14.69 6.67 1.36
N HIS A 60 14.00 6.95 0.23
CA HIS A 60 13.50 6.09 -0.85
C HIS A 60 12.29 5.18 -0.60
N THR A 61 11.10 5.62 -1.03
CA THR A 61 10.02 4.70 -1.43
C THR A 61 9.24 5.23 -2.63
N HIS A 62 9.83 5.13 -3.82
CA HIS A 62 9.04 4.84 -5.02
C HIS A 62 8.74 3.33 -5.03
N THR A 63 7.95 2.86 -4.06
CA THR A 63 7.49 1.46 -4.04
C THR A 63 6.09 1.46 -4.63
N GLN A 64 5.95 1.01 -5.88
CA GLN A 64 4.64 0.81 -6.50
C GLN A 64 3.90 -0.30 -5.73
N VAL A 65 2.87 0.08 -4.97
CA VAL A 65 1.89 -0.85 -4.40
C VAL A 65 0.91 -1.21 -5.53
N THR A 66 1.14 -2.32 -6.22
CA THR A 66 0.37 -2.71 -7.42
C THR A 66 -1.00 -3.31 -7.10
N HIS A 67 -2.06 -2.58 -6.73
CA HIS A 67 -3.34 -3.27 -6.43
C HIS A 67 -4.68 -2.63 -6.81
N THR A 68 -5.62 -3.57 -6.97
CA THR A 68 -6.81 -3.61 -7.80
C THR A 68 -8.03 -2.93 -7.19
N HIS A 69 -8.77 -2.23 -8.06
CA HIS A 69 -10.09 -1.65 -7.83
C HIS A 69 -11.07 -2.71 -7.29
N THR A 70 -11.62 -2.51 -6.08
CA THR A 70 -12.72 -3.35 -5.58
C THR A 70 -13.99 -2.50 -5.55
N HIS A 71 -14.74 -2.49 -6.65
CA HIS A 71 -16.15 -2.12 -6.61
C HIS A 71 -16.91 -3.21 -5.82
N ARG A 72 -17.51 -2.83 -4.71
CA ARG A 72 -18.80 -3.39 -4.30
C ARG A 72 -19.80 -2.25 -4.23
#